data_AF-A0A418FDA2-F1
#
_entry.id   AF-A0A418FDA2-F1
#
_cell.length_a   1.000
_cell.length_b   1.000
_cell.length_c   1.000
_cell.angle_alpha   90.00
_cell.angle_beta   90.00
_cell.angle_gamma   90.00
#
_symmetry.space_group_name_H-M   'P 1'
#
loop_
_entity.id
_entity.type
_entity.pdbx_description
1 polymer ?
#
loop_
_entity_poly.entity_id
_entity_poly.type
_entity_poly.pdbx_seq_one_letter_code
_entity_poly.pdbx_strand_id
1 'polypeptide(L)'
;MMQSLSVKKKNESVGLLEPKHTHATWVAPSTLAKVGLVSVSACAAWIFLASPSSSSLRIDPASSRASFEDDGAMSLRVSRTHLVNPETSIPEVTFLAIGDWGGTLGKDKGDPGSCCGVDTRHTRYKVDYYAQAYVAELMAQSAAELHPSRILGHGDNFYWNGVGTGDANYRLEQTFEKVYNASTLQNVPWLNVAGNHDIGGATFICGEADGAYRECKDEAELLAYLDIRFEAQANYTSPYNNRWNLRGHYYVERIVKNDVSVEVYNVDTNHAENHGSKDVCCQCYGYASQLGLDTGVCNDPQPGDVACVGGNVTLFNACVAKIESWANESLTRAMADMKASTATFKIVNTHYSPHYHMDPVKMDKWYDG
;
A
#
# COMPACT_ATOMS: atom_id res chain seq x y z
N MET A 1 34.07 -55.16 -14.76
CA MET A 1 34.01 -54.61 -16.13
C MET A 1 33.09 -53.41 -16.10
N MET A 2 33.65 -52.24 -16.41
CA MET A 2 32.93 -51.00 -16.69
C MET A 2 32.00 -51.21 -17.89
N GLN A 3 30.82 -50.58 -17.87
CA GLN A 3 30.42 -49.71 -18.98
C GLN A 3 29.43 -48.66 -18.49
N SER A 4 29.85 -47.41 -18.69
CA SER A 4 29.15 -46.16 -18.46
C SER A 4 28.20 -45.90 -19.63
N LEU A 5 26.97 -45.45 -19.33
CA LEU A 5 26.11 -44.78 -20.29
C LEU A 5 25.76 -43.39 -19.73
N SER A 6 26.38 -42.40 -20.36
CA SER A 6 26.22 -40.97 -20.15
C SER A 6 24.89 -40.49 -20.75
N VAL A 7 24.07 -39.79 -19.98
CA VAL A 7 22.96 -38.98 -20.48
C VAL A 7 23.28 -37.51 -20.23
N LYS A 8 23.40 -36.75 -21.33
CA LYS A 8 23.74 -35.33 -21.38
C LYS A 8 22.62 -34.48 -20.75
N LYS A 9 22.98 -33.62 -19.80
CA LYS A 9 22.16 -32.49 -19.37
C LYS A 9 22.11 -31.45 -20.48
N LYS A 10 20.90 -31.05 -20.89
CA LYS A 10 20.66 -29.93 -21.79
C LYS A 10 20.47 -28.68 -20.91
N ASN A 11 21.46 -27.79 -20.89
CA ASN A 11 21.31 -26.44 -20.34
C ASN A 11 20.46 -25.63 -21.33
N GLU A 12 19.26 -25.25 -20.96
CA GLU A 12 18.50 -24.21 -21.65
C GLU A 12 18.69 -22.90 -20.87
N SER A 13 19.61 -22.09 -21.38
CA SER A 13 19.80 -20.69 -20.98
C SER A 13 18.62 -19.87 -21.51
N VAL A 14 17.79 -19.33 -20.61
CA VAL A 14 16.80 -18.32 -20.96
C VAL A 14 17.55 -17.02 -21.24
N GLY A 15 17.56 -16.60 -22.50
CA GLY A 15 18.19 -15.37 -22.96
C GLY A 15 17.50 -14.14 -22.39
N LEU A 16 18.26 -13.30 -21.70
CA LEU A 16 17.89 -11.93 -21.35
C LEU A 16 17.80 -11.11 -22.65
N LEU A 17 16.66 -10.49 -22.89
CA LEU A 17 16.49 -9.49 -23.95
C LEU A 17 17.25 -8.22 -23.55
N GLU A 18 18.21 -7.81 -24.40
CA GLU A 18 18.94 -6.54 -24.28
C GLU A 18 17.99 -5.34 -24.46
N PRO A 19 18.09 -4.27 -23.65
CA PRO A 19 17.33 -3.06 -23.88
C PRO A 19 17.99 -2.19 -24.96
N LYS A 20 17.24 -1.88 -26.02
CA LYS A 20 17.62 -0.88 -27.03
C LYS A 20 17.67 0.51 -26.39
N HIS A 21 18.83 1.16 -26.47
CA HIS A 21 19.01 2.56 -26.08
C HIS A 21 18.17 3.50 -26.93
N THR A 22 17.27 4.26 -26.30
CA THR A 22 16.66 5.47 -26.87
C THR A 22 17.07 6.67 -26.02
N HIS A 23 17.80 7.62 -26.62
CA HIS A 23 18.15 8.89 -25.99
C HIS A 23 16.89 9.77 -25.89
N ALA A 24 16.37 9.95 -24.68
CA ALA A 24 15.38 10.97 -24.37
C ALA A 24 16.09 12.23 -23.83
N THR A 25 16.05 13.32 -24.59
CA THR A 25 16.46 14.64 -24.13
C THR A 25 15.42 15.18 -23.14
N TRP A 26 15.80 15.31 -21.88
CA TRP A 26 14.99 15.93 -20.84
C TRP A 26 15.10 17.45 -20.89
N VAL A 27 13.96 18.12 -21.06
CA VAL A 27 13.79 19.55 -20.80
C VAL A 27 13.19 19.68 -19.39
N ALA A 28 13.89 20.34 -18.49
CA ALA A 28 13.45 20.53 -17.10
C ALA A 28 12.35 21.61 -17.01
N PRO A 29 11.25 21.38 -16.28
CA PRO A 29 10.39 22.47 -15.82
C PRO A 29 10.99 23.13 -14.58
N SER A 30 10.86 24.45 -14.51
CA SER A 30 11.25 25.29 -13.39
C SER A 30 10.38 25.04 -12.15
N THR A 31 11.04 24.87 -11.00
CA THR A 31 10.51 25.01 -9.63
C THR A 31 9.14 24.41 -9.33
N LEU A 32 9.13 23.13 -8.93
CA LEU A 32 8.04 22.51 -8.17
C LEU A 32 8.66 21.55 -7.14
N ALA A 33 8.16 21.58 -5.91
CA ALA A 33 8.54 20.66 -4.85
C ALA A 33 8.28 19.21 -5.32
N LYS A 34 9.28 18.34 -5.18
CA LYS A 34 9.17 16.93 -5.55
C LYS A 34 8.37 16.19 -4.48
N VAL A 35 7.06 16.07 -4.69
CA VAL A 35 6.21 15.13 -3.98
C VAL A 35 6.29 13.79 -4.73
N GLY A 36 6.84 12.77 -4.08
CA GLY A 36 6.81 11.40 -4.58
C GLY A 36 5.66 10.66 -3.90
N LEU A 37 4.63 10.30 -4.68
CA LEU A 37 3.58 9.40 -4.23
C LEU A 37 4.05 7.96 -4.51
N VAL A 38 4.10 7.10 -3.50
CA VAL A 38 4.39 5.67 -3.67
C VAL A 38 3.15 4.90 -3.24
N SER A 39 2.48 4.24 -4.20
CA SER A 39 1.42 3.26 -3.94
C SER A 39 1.65 2.04 -4.83
N VAL A 40 1.43 0.84 -4.30
CA VAL A 40 1.48 -0.41 -5.07
C VAL A 40 0.04 -0.82 -5.37
N SER A 41 -0.31 -0.98 -6.64
CA SER A 41 -1.63 -1.46 -7.06
C SER A 41 -1.48 -2.86 -7.66
N ALA A 42 -2.24 -3.82 -7.14
CA ALA A 42 -2.47 -5.10 -7.81
C ALA A 42 -3.87 -5.06 -8.43
N CYS A 43 -3.96 -4.74 -9.72
CA CYS A 43 -5.20 -4.86 -10.49
C CYS A 43 -4.95 -5.65 -11.78
N ALA A 44 -5.61 -6.80 -11.91
CA ALA A 44 -5.70 -7.54 -13.16
C ALA A 44 -6.89 -6.99 -13.97
N ALA A 45 -6.61 -6.23 -15.03
CA ALA A 45 -7.62 -5.78 -15.98
C ALA A 45 -7.49 -6.56 -17.32
N TRP A 46 -8.60 -7.14 -17.76
CA TRP A 46 -8.71 -7.80 -19.06
C TRP A 46 -8.84 -6.73 -20.16
N ILE A 47 -7.90 -6.71 -21.12
CA ILE A 47 -7.89 -5.78 -22.25
C ILE A 47 -8.66 -6.41 -23.43
N PHE A 48 -9.76 -5.78 -23.86
CA PHE A 48 -10.34 -6.02 -25.17
C PHE A 48 -9.59 -5.20 -26.23
N LEU A 49 -9.04 -5.88 -27.22
CA LEU A 49 -8.35 -5.29 -28.37
C LEU A 49 -9.35 -4.68 -29.35
N ALA A 50 -9.22 -3.37 -29.62
CA ALA A 50 -9.73 -2.75 -30.83
C ALA A 50 -8.56 -2.15 -31.63
N SER A 51 -8.47 -2.52 -32.91
CA SER A 51 -7.39 -2.14 -33.84
C SER A 51 -7.53 -0.69 -34.34
N PRO A 52 -6.42 -0.02 -34.74
CA PRO A 52 -6.43 1.40 -35.10
C PRO A 52 -6.75 1.63 -36.57
N SER A 53 -7.34 2.79 -36.87
CA SER A 53 -7.36 3.36 -38.23
C SER A 53 -6.26 4.42 -38.36
N SER A 54 -5.54 4.33 -39.47
CA SER A 54 -4.36 5.11 -39.82
C SER A 54 -4.72 6.42 -40.50
N SER A 55 -4.03 7.51 -40.15
CA SER A 55 -3.86 8.66 -41.04
C SER A 55 -2.46 9.26 -40.87
N SER A 56 -1.66 9.10 -41.93
CA SER A 56 -0.30 9.60 -42.07
C SER A 56 -0.29 11.06 -42.55
N LEU A 57 0.42 11.94 -41.85
CA LEU A 57 0.85 13.24 -42.36
C LEU A 57 2.38 13.29 -42.35
N ARG A 58 2.97 13.40 -43.54
CA ARG A 58 4.39 13.64 -43.78
C ARG A 58 4.69 15.14 -43.61
N ILE A 59 5.81 15.47 -42.98
CA ILE A 59 6.44 16.80 -43.06
C ILE A 59 7.92 16.57 -43.39
N ASP A 60 8.33 17.08 -44.56
CA ASP A 60 9.72 17.07 -45.03
C ASP A 60 10.57 18.11 -44.28
N PRO A 61 11.90 17.92 -44.14
CA PRO A 61 12.77 18.81 -43.40
C PRO A 61 13.32 19.92 -44.33
N ALA A 62 12.91 21.16 -44.11
CA ALA A 62 13.53 22.32 -44.74
C ALA A 62 14.21 23.22 -43.70
N SER A 63 15.54 23.22 -43.78
CA SER A 63 16.48 24.30 -43.46
C SER A 63 15.89 25.64 -42.99
N SER A 64 16.23 26.03 -41.75
CA SER A 64 16.50 27.43 -41.42
C SER A 64 17.54 27.54 -40.31
N ARG A 65 18.78 27.84 -40.70
CA ARG A 65 19.78 28.46 -39.83
C ARG A 65 19.22 29.80 -39.35
N ALA A 66 18.97 29.93 -38.05
CA ALA A 66 18.81 31.23 -37.41
C ALA A 66 19.95 31.38 -36.39
N SER A 67 20.94 32.17 -36.77
CA SER A 67 21.93 32.76 -35.88
C SER A 67 21.23 33.76 -34.96
N PHE A 68 21.34 33.57 -33.65
CA PHE A 68 20.97 34.59 -32.67
C PHE A 68 22.25 35.30 -32.20
N GLU A 69 22.24 36.62 -32.39
CA GLU A 69 23.25 37.56 -31.94
C GLU A 69 23.29 37.64 -30.41
N ASP A 70 24.51 37.84 -29.90
CA ASP A 70 24.88 37.97 -28.49
C ASP A 70 24.62 39.41 -28.03
N ASP A 71 23.48 39.63 -27.37
CA ASP A 71 23.25 40.86 -26.60
C ASP A 71 23.52 40.60 -25.12
N GLY A 72 24.62 41.18 -24.66
CA GLY A 72 25.09 41.11 -23.29
C GLY A 72 24.06 41.65 -22.29
N ALA A 73 23.45 40.75 -21.54
CA ALA A 73 22.72 41.07 -20.32
C ALA A 73 23.07 40.04 -19.23
N MET A 74 23.81 40.51 -18.22
CA MET A 74 23.96 39.96 -16.87
C MET A 74 23.59 38.48 -16.71
N SER A 75 24.55 37.60 -17.04
CA SER A 75 24.48 36.17 -16.73
C SER A 75 24.38 35.98 -15.22
N LEU A 76 23.15 35.88 -14.69
CA LEU A 76 22.90 35.23 -13.42
C LEU A 76 23.42 33.80 -13.58
N ARG A 77 24.62 33.53 -13.03
CA ARG A 77 25.18 32.19 -12.98
C ARG A 77 24.30 31.36 -12.04
N VAL A 78 23.20 30.84 -12.56
CA VAL A 78 22.60 29.63 -12.02
C VAL A 78 23.67 28.58 -12.29
N SER A 79 24.48 28.33 -11.27
CA SER A 79 25.35 27.16 -11.26
C SER A 79 24.45 25.98 -11.59
N ARG A 80 24.60 25.40 -12.78
CA ARG A 80 24.01 24.10 -13.09
C ARG A 80 24.67 23.17 -12.08
N THR A 81 23.99 22.93 -10.97
CA THR A 81 24.35 21.86 -10.05
C THR A 81 24.44 20.61 -10.91
N HIS A 82 25.67 20.12 -11.07
CA HIS A 82 25.93 18.91 -11.81
C HIS A 82 25.27 17.80 -10.99
N LEU A 83 24.05 17.43 -11.35
CA LEU A 83 23.33 16.36 -10.67
C LEU A 83 24.16 15.09 -10.86
N VAL A 84 24.55 14.47 -9.74
CA VAL A 84 25.29 13.21 -9.75
C VAL A 84 24.38 12.15 -10.39
N ASN A 85 24.97 11.23 -11.16
CA ASN A 85 24.19 10.18 -11.81
C ASN A 85 23.47 9.36 -10.72
N PRO A 86 22.12 9.35 -10.70
CA PRO A 86 21.36 8.67 -9.64
C PRO A 86 21.65 7.17 -9.59
N GLU A 87 21.97 6.54 -10.73
CA GLU A 87 22.27 5.10 -10.83
C GLU A 87 23.58 4.69 -10.16
N THR A 88 24.48 5.65 -9.92
CA THR A 88 25.78 5.41 -9.29
C THR A 88 25.90 6.09 -7.93
N SER A 89 24.84 6.77 -7.49
CA SER A 89 24.84 7.54 -6.26
C SER A 89 24.60 6.60 -5.08
N ILE A 90 25.34 6.79 -4.00
CA ILE A 90 25.12 6.05 -2.75
C ILE A 90 23.89 6.67 -2.08
N PRO A 91 22.83 5.90 -1.82
CA PRO A 91 21.64 6.44 -1.17
C PRO A 91 21.95 6.82 0.27
N GLU A 92 21.60 8.05 0.66
CA GLU A 92 21.79 8.53 2.02
C GLU A 92 20.77 7.88 2.97
N VAL A 93 19.50 7.91 2.58
CA VAL A 93 18.38 7.31 3.33
C VAL A 93 17.65 6.35 2.41
N THR A 94 17.39 5.14 2.92
CA THR A 94 16.67 4.08 2.21
C THR A 94 15.43 3.67 3.00
N PHE A 95 14.39 3.27 2.28
CA PHE A 95 13.15 2.73 2.82
C PHE A 95 12.82 1.45 2.06
N LEU A 96 12.26 0.45 2.73
CA LEU A 96 11.46 -0.56 2.05
C LEU A 96 9.98 -0.20 2.22
N ALA A 97 9.13 -0.67 1.32
CA ALA A 97 7.71 -0.37 1.35
C ALA A 97 6.90 -1.61 0.98
N ILE A 98 5.83 -1.87 1.73
CA ILE A 98 4.98 -3.05 1.58
C ILE A 98 3.54 -2.73 1.99
N GLY A 99 2.56 -3.21 1.24
CA GLY A 99 1.13 -3.13 1.56
C GLY A 99 0.48 -4.50 1.40
N ASP A 100 -0.73 -4.67 1.91
CA ASP A 100 -1.57 -5.84 1.63
C ASP A 100 -0.88 -7.17 2.01
N TRP A 101 -0.14 -7.16 3.12
CA TRP A 101 0.80 -8.23 3.46
C TRP A 101 0.29 -9.16 4.56
N GLY A 102 -0.81 -8.79 5.24
CA GLY A 102 -1.32 -9.45 6.44
C GLY A 102 -1.95 -10.82 6.27
N GLY A 103 -1.19 -11.82 5.81
CA GLY A 103 -1.72 -13.15 5.46
C GLY A 103 -2.57 -13.83 6.54
N THR A 104 -3.52 -14.67 6.10
CA THR A 104 -4.32 -15.51 7.00
C THR A 104 -3.47 -16.62 7.63
N LEU A 105 -3.86 -17.04 8.84
CA LEU A 105 -3.24 -18.17 9.54
C LEU A 105 -3.75 -19.52 9.00
N GLY A 106 -3.14 -20.62 9.43
CA GLY A 106 -3.59 -21.98 9.09
C GLY A 106 -3.03 -22.56 7.80
N LYS A 107 -2.18 -21.82 7.08
CA LYS A 107 -1.49 -22.29 5.87
C LYS A 107 -0.62 -23.53 6.10
N ASP A 108 -0.08 -23.69 7.29
CA ASP A 108 0.63 -24.90 7.76
C ASP A 108 -0.29 -26.12 7.88
N LYS A 109 -1.59 -25.90 8.08
CA LYS A 109 -2.64 -26.93 8.18
C LYS A 109 -3.38 -27.15 6.86
N GLY A 110 -2.92 -26.54 5.77
CA GLY A 110 -3.55 -26.65 4.45
C GLY A 110 -4.70 -25.69 4.20
N ASP A 111 -4.93 -24.70 5.09
CA ASP A 111 -5.92 -23.65 4.87
C ASP A 111 -5.35 -22.59 3.90
N PRO A 112 -5.87 -22.47 2.67
CA PRO A 112 -5.40 -21.45 1.74
C PRO A 112 -5.72 -20.02 2.17
N GLY A 113 -6.63 -19.83 3.14
CA GLY A 113 -7.31 -18.57 3.39
C GLY A 113 -8.55 -18.42 2.48
N SER A 114 -9.30 -17.35 2.68
CA SER A 114 -10.62 -17.17 2.04
C SER A 114 -10.60 -16.50 0.67
N CYS A 115 -9.46 -16.03 0.14
CA CYS A 115 -9.44 -15.45 -1.21
C CYS A 115 -8.96 -16.42 -2.29
N CYS A 116 -9.66 -16.32 -3.43
CA CYS A 116 -9.35 -16.92 -4.72
C CYS A 116 -9.43 -18.45 -4.72
N GLY A 117 -10.31 -19.02 -5.56
CA GLY A 117 -10.27 -20.44 -5.86
C GLY A 117 -8.89 -20.79 -6.42
N VAL A 118 -8.06 -21.45 -5.62
CA VAL A 118 -6.69 -21.74 -6.00
C VAL A 118 -6.65 -23.05 -6.77
N ASP A 119 -6.13 -23.03 -7.99
CA ASP A 119 -5.88 -24.27 -8.74
C ASP A 119 -4.67 -25.02 -8.16
N THR A 120 -4.94 -25.88 -7.18
CA THR A 120 -3.92 -26.65 -6.47
C THR A 120 -3.25 -27.73 -7.34
N ARG A 121 -3.73 -27.96 -8.57
CA ARG A 121 -3.15 -28.94 -9.50
C ARG A 121 -1.81 -28.47 -10.06
N HIS A 122 -1.52 -27.16 -10.05
CA HIS A 122 -0.27 -26.62 -10.57
C HIS A 122 0.60 -26.05 -9.46
N THR A 123 1.82 -26.55 -9.30
CA THR A 123 2.81 -26.09 -8.28
C THR A 123 3.03 -24.58 -8.18
N ARG A 124 2.70 -23.80 -9.23
CA ARG A 124 2.78 -22.33 -9.24
C ARG A 124 1.86 -21.69 -8.21
N TYR A 125 0.78 -22.36 -7.83
CA TYR A 125 -0.13 -21.87 -6.79
C TYR A 125 0.59 -21.66 -5.44
N LYS A 126 1.66 -22.42 -5.17
CA LYS A 126 2.42 -22.31 -3.92
C LYS A 126 3.09 -20.94 -3.76
N VAL A 127 3.39 -20.26 -4.86
CA VAL A 127 3.92 -18.90 -4.83
C VAL A 127 2.90 -17.94 -4.21
N ASP A 128 1.63 -18.05 -4.60
CA ASP A 128 0.58 -17.18 -4.08
C ASP A 128 0.17 -17.64 -2.67
N TYR A 129 0.15 -18.96 -2.44
CA TYR A 129 -0.14 -19.57 -1.15
C TYR A 129 0.84 -19.12 -0.05
N TYR A 130 2.14 -19.06 -0.34
CA TYR A 130 3.20 -18.65 0.59
C TYR A 130 3.76 -17.24 0.29
N ALA A 131 3.00 -16.39 -0.41
CA ALA A 131 3.46 -15.09 -0.91
C ALA A 131 4.09 -14.24 0.20
N GLN A 132 3.45 -14.13 1.36
CA GLN A 132 3.94 -13.34 2.48
C GLN A 132 5.34 -13.79 2.94
N ALA A 133 5.57 -15.10 3.08
CA ALA A 133 6.87 -15.64 3.49
C ALA A 133 7.96 -15.39 2.42
N TYR A 134 7.61 -15.50 1.14
CA TYR A 134 8.55 -15.21 0.05
C TYR A 134 8.88 -13.72 -0.04
N VAL A 135 7.91 -12.84 0.15
CA VAL A 135 8.15 -11.39 0.20
C VAL A 135 8.99 -11.03 1.42
N ALA A 136 8.75 -11.64 2.58
CA ALA A 136 9.57 -11.42 3.78
C ALA A 136 11.04 -11.80 3.56
N GLU A 137 11.31 -12.90 2.86
CA GLU A 137 12.68 -13.31 2.48
C GLU A 137 13.33 -12.30 1.52
N LEU A 138 12.60 -11.84 0.50
CA LEU A 138 13.10 -10.81 -0.42
C LEU A 138 13.34 -9.46 0.28
N MET A 139 12.49 -9.10 1.23
CA MET A 139 12.70 -7.93 2.08
C MET A 139 13.94 -8.10 2.95
N ALA A 140 14.20 -9.28 3.50
CA ALA A 140 15.39 -9.55 4.31
C ALA A 140 16.68 -9.40 3.50
N GLN A 141 16.70 -9.91 2.26
CA GLN A 141 17.80 -9.74 1.31
C GLN A 141 17.99 -8.26 0.94
N SER A 142 16.89 -7.58 0.60
CA SER A 142 16.92 -6.14 0.28
C SER A 142 17.42 -5.32 1.47
N ALA A 143 17.03 -5.67 2.70
CA ALA A 143 17.48 -4.98 3.90
C ALA A 143 18.97 -5.21 4.21
N ALA A 144 19.51 -6.38 3.83
CA ALA A 144 20.93 -6.68 3.95
C ALA A 144 21.78 -5.79 3.03
N GLU A 145 21.25 -5.44 1.85
CA GLU A 145 21.95 -4.61 0.87
C GLU A 145 21.71 -3.10 1.08
N LEU A 146 20.47 -2.72 1.36
CA LEU A 146 20.04 -1.31 1.35
C LEU A 146 20.06 -0.67 2.73
N HIS A 147 20.12 -1.46 3.82
CA HIS A 147 20.10 -0.99 5.21
C HIS A 147 19.01 0.06 5.48
N PRO A 148 17.72 -0.28 5.28
CA PRO A 148 16.61 0.66 5.36
C PRO A 148 16.57 1.36 6.72
N SER A 149 16.36 2.67 6.68
CA SER A 149 16.12 3.47 7.88
C SER A 149 14.76 3.14 8.48
N ARG A 150 13.75 2.89 7.64
CA ARG A 150 12.38 2.53 8.03
C ARG A 150 11.77 1.59 6.99
N ILE A 151 10.70 0.90 7.39
CA ILE A 151 9.81 0.18 6.49
C ILE A 151 8.46 0.91 6.47
N LEU A 152 7.94 1.19 5.28
CA LEU A 152 6.62 1.81 5.10
C LEU A 152 5.58 0.70 4.94
N GLY A 153 4.70 0.55 5.93
CA GLY A 153 3.55 -0.35 5.87
C GLY A 153 2.33 0.40 5.38
N HIS A 154 1.87 0.08 4.17
CA HIS A 154 0.73 0.74 3.53
C HIS A 154 -0.62 0.13 3.95
N GLY A 155 -0.75 -0.42 5.15
CA GLY A 155 -2.02 -0.98 5.64
C GLY A 155 -2.36 -2.37 5.09
N ASP A 156 -3.55 -2.83 5.48
CA ASP A 156 -3.99 -4.21 5.40
C ASP A 156 -3.00 -5.16 6.04
N ASN A 157 -2.71 -4.83 7.29
CA ASN A 157 -1.74 -5.51 8.13
C ASN A 157 -2.24 -6.89 8.57
N PHE A 158 -3.56 -7.09 8.66
CA PHE A 158 -4.18 -8.35 9.10
C PHE A 158 -5.48 -8.69 8.36
N TYR A 159 -5.39 -9.50 7.31
CA TYR A 159 -6.57 -10.04 6.63
C TYR A 159 -7.33 -11.09 7.46
N TRP A 160 -8.64 -11.23 7.30
CA TRP A 160 -9.55 -10.39 6.49
C TRP A 160 -10.25 -9.32 7.32
N ASN A 161 -10.10 -9.38 8.62
CA ASN A 161 -10.98 -8.64 9.52
C ASN A 161 -10.19 -7.84 10.54
N GLY A 162 -8.86 -7.81 10.46
CA GLY A 162 -8.03 -7.11 11.43
C GLY A 162 -7.77 -7.99 12.65
N VAL A 163 -7.56 -7.35 13.79
CA VAL A 163 -7.40 -8.01 15.10
C VAL A 163 -8.34 -7.39 16.12
N GLY A 164 -8.79 -8.19 17.09
CA GLY A 164 -9.52 -7.71 18.26
C GLY A 164 -8.64 -7.72 19.51
N THR A 165 -9.16 -7.21 20.63
CA THR A 165 -8.37 -7.10 21.87
C THR A 165 -7.96 -8.47 22.43
N GLY A 166 -8.73 -9.52 22.14
CA GLY A 166 -8.49 -10.89 22.59
C GLY A 166 -7.44 -11.65 21.77
N ASP A 167 -7.13 -11.21 20.54
CA ASP A 167 -6.20 -11.93 19.65
C ASP A 167 -5.09 -11.07 19.02
N ALA A 168 -5.06 -9.75 19.26
CA ALA A 168 -4.03 -8.85 18.73
C ALA A 168 -2.59 -9.35 18.94
N ASN A 169 -2.24 -9.70 20.18
CA ASN A 169 -0.89 -10.20 20.49
C ASN A 169 -0.55 -11.46 19.70
N TYR A 170 -1.49 -12.39 19.59
CA TYR A 170 -1.30 -13.65 18.87
C TYR A 170 -1.16 -13.41 17.36
N ARG A 171 -2.03 -12.58 16.78
CA ARG A 171 -2.03 -12.23 15.36
C ARG A 171 -0.77 -11.47 14.95
N LEU A 172 -0.32 -10.49 15.74
CA LEU A 172 0.95 -9.79 15.54
C LEU A 172 2.15 -10.73 15.69
N GLU A 173 2.16 -11.62 16.68
CA GLU A 173 3.24 -12.60 16.79
C GLU A 173 3.32 -13.53 15.56
N GLN A 174 2.19 -14.11 15.14
CA GLN A 174 2.21 -15.09 14.05
C GLN A 174 2.38 -14.47 12.67
N THR A 175 1.74 -13.33 12.41
CA THR A 175 1.66 -12.73 11.07
C THR A 175 2.77 -11.71 10.83
N PHE A 176 3.28 -11.07 11.88
CA PHE A 176 4.30 -10.04 11.77
C PHE A 176 5.64 -10.50 12.35
N GLU A 177 5.70 -10.84 13.64
CA GLU A 177 6.97 -11.09 14.32
C GLU A 177 7.67 -12.35 13.82
N LYS A 178 6.95 -13.46 13.67
CA LYS A 178 7.52 -14.73 13.18
C LYS A 178 7.85 -14.70 11.69
N VAL A 179 7.16 -13.86 10.92
CA VAL A 179 7.33 -13.78 9.46
C VAL A 179 8.51 -12.87 9.11
N TYR A 180 8.56 -11.68 9.67
CA TYR A 180 9.61 -10.69 9.41
C TYR A 180 10.71 -10.74 10.48
N ASN A 181 11.21 -11.95 10.76
CA ASN A 181 12.13 -12.24 11.87
C ASN A 181 13.62 -12.23 11.49
N ALA A 182 13.98 -11.93 10.24
CA ALA A 182 15.38 -11.88 9.82
C ALA A 182 16.14 -10.81 10.64
N SER A 183 17.39 -11.07 11.01
CA SER A 183 18.20 -10.12 11.81
C SER A 183 18.39 -8.76 11.12
N THR A 184 18.33 -8.73 9.79
CA THR A 184 18.37 -7.50 8.98
C THR A 184 17.07 -6.68 9.03
N LEU A 185 15.96 -7.26 9.52
CA LEU A 185 14.66 -6.61 9.65
C LEU A 185 14.26 -6.33 11.11
N GLN A 186 14.69 -7.17 12.06
CA GLN A 186 14.24 -7.14 13.47
C GLN A 186 14.35 -5.76 14.13
N ASN A 187 15.35 -4.94 13.79
CA ASN A 187 15.53 -3.64 14.43
C ASN A 187 15.10 -2.45 13.55
N VAL A 188 14.53 -2.69 12.38
CA VAL A 188 14.08 -1.63 11.46
C VAL A 188 12.66 -1.21 11.86
N PRO A 189 12.40 0.05 12.23
CA PRO A 189 11.05 0.48 12.58
C PRO A 189 10.12 0.49 11.36
N TRP A 190 8.92 -0.07 11.55
CA TRP A 190 7.81 -0.07 10.61
C TRP A 190 6.91 1.13 10.92
N LEU A 191 6.70 1.98 9.91
CA LEU A 191 5.73 3.07 9.93
C LEU A 191 4.48 2.56 9.22
N ASN A 192 3.50 2.11 9.98
CA ASN A 192 2.28 1.52 9.47
C ASN A 192 1.15 2.55 9.41
N VAL A 193 0.29 2.40 8.41
CA VAL A 193 -1.08 2.90 8.42
C VAL A 193 -2.04 1.71 8.54
N ALA A 194 -3.31 1.98 8.84
CA ALA A 194 -4.37 0.97 8.80
C ALA A 194 -5.04 0.98 7.41
N GLY A 195 -5.30 -0.21 6.87
CA GLY A 195 -6.19 -0.40 5.72
C GLY A 195 -7.61 -0.78 6.17
N ASN A 196 -8.50 -1.02 5.20
CA ASN A 196 -9.90 -1.31 5.50
C ASN A 196 -10.03 -2.62 6.26
N HIS A 197 -9.21 -3.63 5.94
CA HIS A 197 -9.26 -4.90 6.64
C HIS A 197 -8.81 -4.78 8.10
N ASP A 198 -7.97 -3.80 8.43
CA ASP A 198 -7.46 -3.58 9.79
C ASP A 198 -8.51 -3.07 10.78
N ILE A 199 -9.45 -2.26 10.30
CA ILE A 199 -10.56 -1.68 11.09
C ILE A 199 -11.88 -2.45 10.94
N GLY A 200 -11.81 -3.60 10.26
CA GLY A 200 -12.94 -4.42 9.85
C GLY A 200 -13.28 -4.13 8.39
N GLY A 201 -13.12 -5.09 7.49
CA GLY A 201 -13.28 -4.85 6.04
C GLY A 201 -14.01 -5.97 5.29
N ALA A 202 -14.48 -6.99 6.00
CA ALA A 202 -15.19 -8.11 5.38
C ALA A 202 -16.39 -8.58 6.20
N THR A 203 -16.17 -8.97 7.46
CA THR A 203 -17.22 -9.44 8.37
C THR A 203 -17.64 -8.37 9.39
N PHE A 204 -18.41 -8.78 10.40
CA PHE A 204 -18.81 -7.93 11.50
C PHE A 204 -17.64 -7.25 12.23
N ILE A 205 -17.88 -6.04 12.74
CA ILE A 205 -16.88 -5.21 13.42
C ILE A 205 -16.80 -5.54 14.93
N CYS A 206 -17.91 -5.86 15.57
CA CYS A 206 -17.95 -6.04 17.02
C CYS A 206 -17.47 -7.43 17.46
N GLY A 207 -16.67 -7.49 18.53
CA GLY A 207 -16.17 -8.75 19.11
C GLY A 207 -14.66 -8.74 19.31
N GLU A 208 -14.17 -9.72 20.07
CA GLU A 208 -12.82 -9.66 20.65
C GLU A 208 -11.74 -10.42 19.87
N ALA A 209 -12.11 -11.35 18.98
CA ALA A 209 -11.14 -12.19 18.28
C ALA A 209 -11.66 -12.64 16.91
N ASP A 210 -10.74 -12.90 15.99
CA ASP A 210 -11.04 -13.39 14.66
C ASP A 210 -11.82 -14.72 14.71
N GLY A 211 -12.77 -14.87 13.79
CA GLY A 211 -13.75 -15.98 13.82
C GLY A 211 -14.84 -15.87 14.90
N ALA A 212 -14.82 -14.85 15.77
CA ALA A 212 -15.82 -14.63 16.81
C ALA A 212 -16.46 -13.22 16.77
N TYR A 213 -16.28 -12.48 15.67
CA TYR A 213 -16.98 -11.21 15.47
C TYR A 213 -18.48 -11.44 15.25
N ARG A 214 -19.27 -10.46 15.68
CA ARG A 214 -20.72 -10.48 15.79
C ARG A 214 -21.29 -9.12 15.45
N GLU A 215 -22.59 -9.07 15.16
CA GLU A 215 -23.30 -7.81 15.05
C GLU A 215 -23.09 -6.93 16.29
N CYS A 216 -22.92 -5.64 16.02
CA CYS A 216 -22.95 -4.60 17.04
C CYS A 216 -24.39 -4.42 17.53
N LYS A 217 -24.56 -4.24 18.84
CA LYS A 217 -25.87 -4.11 19.49
C LYS A 217 -26.59 -2.81 19.11
N ASP A 218 -25.84 -1.75 18.90
CA ASP A 218 -26.30 -0.39 18.63
C ASP A 218 -25.18 0.44 17.96
N GLU A 219 -25.53 1.67 17.55
CA GLU A 219 -24.60 2.62 16.94
C GLU A 219 -23.42 2.96 17.85
N ALA A 220 -23.65 3.13 19.15
CA ALA A 220 -22.60 3.47 20.09
C ALA A 220 -21.55 2.35 20.19
N GLU A 221 -21.98 1.08 20.21
CA GLU A 221 -21.07 -0.06 20.18
C GLU A 221 -20.32 -0.15 18.84
N LEU A 222 -20.99 0.07 17.71
CA LEU A 222 -20.32 0.07 16.41
C LEU A 222 -19.20 1.11 16.34
N LEU A 223 -19.50 2.35 16.72
CA LEU A 223 -18.52 3.44 16.71
C LEU A 223 -17.39 3.21 17.69
N ALA A 224 -17.67 2.64 18.87
CA ALA A 224 -16.65 2.27 19.85
C ALA A 224 -15.76 1.14 19.34
N TYR A 225 -16.33 0.11 18.70
CA TYR A 225 -15.52 -0.99 18.20
C TYR A 225 -14.63 -0.56 17.04
N LEU A 226 -15.05 0.34 16.15
CA LEU A 226 -14.18 0.94 15.14
C LEU A 226 -12.88 1.50 15.74
N ASP A 227 -12.97 2.26 16.84
CA ASP A 227 -11.79 2.73 17.58
C ASP A 227 -11.02 1.56 18.20
N ILE A 228 -11.70 0.62 18.88
CA ILE A 228 -11.08 -0.54 19.54
C ILE A 228 -10.30 -1.42 18.54
N ARG A 229 -10.81 -1.62 17.32
CA ARG A 229 -10.14 -2.39 16.25
C ARG A 229 -8.79 -1.77 15.91
N PHE A 230 -8.78 -0.46 15.71
CA PHE A 230 -7.57 0.29 15.41
C PHE A 230 -6.60 0.24 16.61
N GLU A 231 -7.11 0.52 17.81
CA GLU A 231 -6.33 0.57 19.05
C GLU A 231 -5.69 -0.77 19.41
N ALA A 232 -6.34 -1.89 19.09
CA ALA A 232 -5.80 -3.24 19.32
C ALA A 232 -4.46 -3.44 18.58
N GLN A 233 -4.26 -2.80 17.43
CA GLN A 233 -2.98 -2.78 16.71
C GLN A 233 -2.08 -1.66 17.19
N ALA A 234 -2.62 -0.46 17.41
CA ALA A 234 -1.86 0.73 17.78
C ALA A 234 -1.14 0.58 19.13
N ASN A 235 -1.75 -0.15 20.06
CA ASN A 235 -1.21 -0.37 21.40
C ASN A 235 -0.21 -1.55 21.49
N TYR A 236 0.03 -2.25 20.39
CA TYR A 236 0.98 -3.36 20.38
C TYR A 236 2.42 -2.87 20.57
N THR A 237 3.15 -3.56 21.45
CA THR A 237 4.58 -3.33 21.66
C THR A 237 5.37 -4.49 21.09
N SER A 238 6.12 -4.24 20.03
CA SER A 238 6.98 -5.27 19.43
C SER A 238 8.13 -5.63 20.38
N PRO A 239 8.46 -6.94 20.54
CA PRO A 239 9.60 -7.38 21.35
C PRO A 239 10.96 -6.96 20.76
N TYR A 240 11.01 -6.53 19.51
CA TYR A 240 12.23 -6.08 18.85
C TYR A 240 12.28 -4.56 18.77
N ASN A 241 12.75 -3.95 19.85
CA ASN A 241 12.92 -2.49 19.99
C ASN A 241 11.66 -1.67 19.65
N ASN A 242 10.48 -2.22 19.96
CA ASN A 242 9.19 -1.62 19.64
C ASN A 242 9.07 -1.16 18.17
N ARG A 243 9.49 -2.01 17.21
CA ARG A 243 9.51 -1.67 15.78
C ARG A 243 8.14 -1.48 15.13
N TRP A 244 7.04 -1.75 15.82
CA TRP A 244 5.68 -1.58 15.28
C TRP A 244 5.18 -0.16 15.58
N ASN A 245 5.08 0.71 14.58
CA ASN A 245 4.56 2.07 14.76
C ASN A 245 3.24 2.24 14.01
N LEU A 246 2.14 2.27 14.76
CA LEU A 246 0.82 2.70 14.29
C LEU A 246 0.27 3.67 15.34
N ARG A 247 0.78 4.91 15.35
CA ARG A 247 0.60 5.84 16.48
C ARG A 247 -0.75 6.56 16.50
N GLY A 248 -1.57 6.38 15.48
CA GLY A 248 -2.86 7.05 15.30
C GLY A 248 -3.23 7.12 13.81
N HIS A 249 -4.42 7.65 13.52
CA HIS A 249 -4.90 7.91 12.16
C HIS A 249 -4.07 8.99 11.42
N TYR A 250 -3.25 9.74 12.16
CA TYR A 250 -2.20 10.57 11.59
C TYR A 250 -1.00 10.69 12.52
N TYR A 251 0.20 10.56 11.95
CA TYR A 251 1.44 10.89 12.63
C TYR A 251 2.59 11.12 11.64
N VAL A 252 3.59 11.89 12.08
CA VAL A 252 4.79 12.20 11.27
C VAL A 252 6.01 11.50 11.86
N GLU A 253 6.81 10.89 11.01
CA GLU A 253 8.17 10.45 11.34
C GLU A 253 9.18 11.36 10.65
N ARG A 254 10.12 11.94 11.41
CA ARG A 254 11.24 12.71 10.84
C ARG A 254 12.54 11.91 10.96
N ILE A 255 13.19 11.67 9.83
CA ILE A 255 14.49 11.03 9.72
C ILE A 255 15.49 12.10 9.29
N VAL A 256 16.62 12.20 9.98
CA VAL A 256 17.73 13.08 9.60
C VAL A 256 18.99 12.25 9.50
N LYS A 257 19.67 12.31 8.35
CA LYS A 257 20.95 11.64 8.13
C LYS A 257 21.83 12.54 7.29
N ASN A 258 23.00 12.90 7.84
CA ASN A 258 23.84 13.97 7.33
C ASN A 258 23.01 15.25 7.10
N ASP A 259 23.09 15.84 5.91
CA ASP A 259 22.35 17.06 5.56
C ASP A 259 20.98 16.76 4.92
N VAL A 260 20.56 15.49 4.88
CA VAL A 260 19.27 15.06 4.33
C VAL A 260 18.27 14.83 5.45
N SER A 261 17.11 15.47 5.34
CA SER A 261 15.96 15.21 6.20
C SER A 261 14.76 14.72 5.40
N VAL A 262 14.12 13.66 5.88
CA VAL A 262 12.92 13.07 5.29
C VAL A 262 11.82 13.08 6.33
N GLU A 263 10.65 13.60 5.96
CA GLU A 263 9.44 13.48 6.77
C GLU A 263 8.43 12.54 6.10
N VAL A 264 7.96 11.55 6.85
CA VAL A 264 6.95 10.59 6.42
C VAL A 264 5.65 10.93 7.14
N TYR A 265 4.65 11.35 6.38
CA TYR A 265 3.30 11.66 6.83
C TYR A 265 2.44 10.42 6.65
N ASN A 266 2.05 9.81 7.76
CA ASN A 266 1.24 8.59 7.76
C ASN A 266 -0.22 9.03 7.87
N VAL A 267 -1.01 8.83 6.81
CA VAL A 267 -2.33 9.45 6.63
C VAL A 267 -3.41 8.39 6.41
N ASP A 268 -4.52 8.49 7.13
CA ASP A 268 -5.67 7.60 6.97
C ASP A 268 -6.47 7.93 5.70
N THR A 269 -6.67 6.91 4.87
CA THR A 269 -7.42 7.02 3.61
C THR A 269 -8.53 5.99 3.48
N ASN A 270 -8.96 5.36 4.58
CA ASN A 270 -10.02 4.35 4.58
C ASN A 270 -11.39 4.89 4.13
N HIS A 271 -11.52 6.20 3.98
CA HIS A 271 -12.69 6.85 3.40
C HIS A 271 -12.79 6.72 1.86
N ALA A 272 -11.92 5.94 1.21
CA ALA A 272 -11.98 5.67 -0.23
C ALA A 272 -13.34 5.10 -0.67
N GLU A 273 -13.77 5.44 -1.90
CA GLU A 273 -15.01 4.99 -2.54
C GLU A 273 -14.99 3.50 -2.84
N ASN A 274 -13.84 3.02 -3.32
CA ASN A 274 -13.63 1.62 -3.66
C ASN A 274 -12.86 0.95 -2.52
N HIS A 275 -13.41 -0.13 -1.98
CA HIS A 275 -12.82 -0.96 -0.92
C HIS A 275 -12.60 -0.31 0.45
N GLY A 276 -12.76 1.01 0.57
CA GLY A 276 -12.70 1.73 1.84
C GLY A 276 -13.98 1.61 2.66
N SER A 277 -14.53 2.76 3.04
CA SER A 277 -15.59 2.88 4.05
C SER A 277 -16.84 2.04 3.76
N LYS A 278 -17.21 1.87 2.49
CA LYS A 278 -18.37 1.04 2.09
C LYS A 278 -18.18 -0.42 2.53
N ASP A 279 -17.02 -1.00 2.25
CA ASP A 279 -16.75 -2.42 2.51
C ASP A 279 -16.65 -2.68 4.02
N VAL A 280 -15.98 -1.76 4.73
CA VAL A 280 -15.93 -1.74 6.21
C VAL A 280 -17.34 -1.70 6.80
N CYS A 281 -18.11 -0.68 6.41
CA CYS A 281 -19.35 -0.37 7.07
C CYS A 281 -20.46 -1.34 6.71
N CYS A 282 -20.49 -1.91 5.49
CA CYS A 282 -21.51 -2.89 5.11
C CYS A 282 -21.42 -4.20 5.90
N GLN A 283 -20.23 -4.62 6.35
CA GLN A 283 -20.02 -5.89 7.05
C GLN A 283 -20.59 -7.10 6.27
N CYS A 284 -20.48 -7.05 4.94
CA CYS A 284 -21.34 -7.82 4.06
C CYS A 284 -21.21 -9.33 4.23
N TYR A 285 -19.98 -9.83 4.39
CA TYR A 285 -19.77 -11.26 4.55
C TYR A 285 -20.33 -11.79 5.89
N GLY A 286 -20.39 -10.93 6.92
CA GLY A 286 -21.05 -11.27 8.19
C GLY A 286 -22.55 -11.47 8.01
N TYR A 287 -23.22 -10.48 7.40
CA TYR A 287 -24.66 -10.56 7.14
C TYR A 287 -25.02 -11.64 6.11
N ALA A 288 -24.25 -11.79 5.03
CA ALA A 288 -24.48 -12.83 4.03
C ALA A 288 -24.40 -14.22 4.65
N SER A 289 -23.38 -14.49 5.49
CA SER A 289 -23.26 -15.75 6.22
C SER A 289 -24.43 -15.97 7.18
N GLN A 290 -24.82 -14.94 7.94
CA GLN A 290 -25.90 -15.05 8.92
C GLN A 290 -27.26 -15.30 8.28
N LEU A 291 -27.52 -14.65 7.14
CA LEU A 291 -28.79 -14.72 6.42
C LEU A 291 -28.85 -15.86 5.41
N GLY A 292 -27.74 -16.60 5.22
CA GLY A 292 -27.65 -17.68 4.24
C GLY A 292 -27.73 -17.19 2.78
N LEU A 293 -27.17 -16.00 2.50
CA LEU A 293 -27.11 -15.41 1.17
C LEU A 293 -25.89 -15.92 0.39
N ASP A 294 -25.99 -15.94 -0.94
CA ASP A 294 -24.84 -16.18 -1.81
C ASP A 294 -23.81 -15.06 -1.63
N THR A 295 -22.52 -15.40 -1.51
CA THR A 295 -21.46 -14.40 -1.26
C THR A 295 -21.27 -13.41 -2.40
N GLY A 296 -21.79 -13.71 -3.61
CA GLY A 296 -21.77 -12.79 -4.74
C GLY A 296 -22.54 -11.49 -4.50
N VAL A 297 -23.45 -11.45 -3.51
CA VAL A 297 -24.10 -10.19 -3.07
C VAL A 297 -23.10 -9.19 -2.49
N CYS A 298 -21.93 -9.66 -2.03
CA CYS A 298 -20.86 -8.82 -1.47
C CYS A 298 -19.88 -8.28 -2.51
N ASN A 299 -20.12 -8.51 -3.81
CA ASN A 299 -19.30 -7.91 -4.86
C ASN A 299 -19.51 -6.39 -4.99
N ASP A 300 -20.72 -5.91 -4.71
CA ASP A 300 -21.03 -4.48 -4.70
C ASP A 300 -22.24 -4.16 -3.79
N PRO A 301 -22.12 -4.40 -2.47
CA PRO A 301 -23.23 -4.19 -1.54
C PRO A 301 -23.58 -2.71 -1.46
N GLN A 302 -24.88 -2.40 -1.52
CA GLN A 302 -25.38 -1.03 -1.41
C GLN A 302 -25.99 -0.75 -0.04
N PRO A 303 -25.91 0.50 0.46
CA PRO A 303 -26.66 0.91 1.64
C PRO A 303 -28.15 0.65 1.47
N GLY A 304 -28.75 -0.08 2.42
CA GLY A 304 -30.16 -0.48 2.37
C GLY A 304 -30.38 -1.92 1.89
N ASP A 305 -29.37 -2.56 1.30
CA ASP A 305 -29.40 -3.99 1.04
C ASP A 305 -29.39 -4.78 2.36
N VAL A 306 -30.13 -5.89 2.41
CA VAL A 306 -30.15 -6.78 3.59
C VAL A 306 -28.77 -7.36 3.93
N ALA A 307 -27.87 -7.44 2.94
CA ALA A 307 -26.49 -7.86 3.14
C ALA A 307 -25.59 -6.72 3.65
N CYS A 308 -26.01 -5.45 3.57
CA CYS A 308 -25.24 -4.30 4.06
C CYS A 308 -25.86 -3.79 5.37
N VAL A 309 -25.26 -4.15 6.51
CA VAL A 309 -25.74 -3.77 7.85
C VAL A 309 -27.20 -4.15 8.10
N GLY A 310 -27.65 -5.29 7.57
CA GLY A 310 -29.05 -5.71 7.67
C GLY A 310 -30.06 -4.75 7.01
N GLY A 311 -29.60 -3.88 6.10
CA GLY A 311 -30.40 -2.81 5.50
C GLY A 311 -30.50 -1.53 6.33
N ASN A 312 -29.76 -1.43 7.44
CA ASN A 312 -29.80 -0.27 8.33
C ASN A 312 -28.92 0.88 7.80
N VAL A 313 -29.53 1.73 6.97
CA VAL A 313 -28.87 2.91 6.37
C VAL A 313 -28.38 3.90 7.41
N THR A 314 -29.08 4.06 8.54
CA THR A 314 -28.65 4.98 9.61
C THR A 314 -27.33 4.51 10.22
N LEU A 315 -27.24 3.22 10.56
CA LEU A 315 -26.05 2.64 11.15
C LEU A 315 -24.87 2.62 10.17
N PHE A 316 -25.14 2.32 8.89
CA PHE A 316 -24.15 2.45 7.81
C PHE A 316 -23.59 3.88 7.74
N ASN A 317 -24.46 4.90 7.68
CA ASN A 317 -24.04 6.29 7.59
C ASN A 317 -23.24 6.76 8.82
N ALA A 318 -23.59 6.30 10.02
CA ALA A 318 -22.84 6.61 11.23
C ALA A 318 -21.41 6.04 11.16
N CYS A 319 -21.26 4.80 10.71
CA CYS A 319 -19.96 4.17 10.47
C CYS A 319 -19.13 4.94 9.43
N VAL A 320 -19.71 5.27 8.28
CA VAL A 320 -19.02 6.03 7.23
C VAL A 320 -18.60 7.41 7.76
N ALA A 321 -19.47 8.11 8.49
CA ALA A 321 -19.16 9.41 9.06
C ALA A 321 -17.96 9.38 10.03
N LYS A 322 -17.82 8.29 10.79
CA LYS A 322 -16.66 8.08 11.68
C LYS A 322 -15.36 7.91 10.88
N ILE A 323 -15.36 7.07 9.85
CA ILE A 323 -14.18 6.87 8.98
C ILE A 323 -13.82 8.15 8.23
N GLU A 324 -14.82 8.88 7.71
CA GLU A 324 -14.64 10.20 7.11
C GLU A 324 -14.02 11.21 8.10
N SER A 325 -14.40 11.15 9.39
CA SER A 325 -13.83 12.05 10.40
C SER A 325 -12.34 11.84 10.62
N TRP A 326 -11.88 10.59 10.68
CA TRP A 326 -10.45 10.24 10.80
C TRP A 326 -9.67 10.71 9.57
N ALA A 327 -10.21 10.47 8.38
CA ALA A 327 -9.61 10.90 7.14
C ALA A 327 -9.48 12.42 7.03
N ASN A 328 -10.56 13.16 7.29
CA ASN A 328 -10.54 14.62 7.20
C ASN A 328 -9.60 15.23 8.26
N GLU A 329 -9.56 14.70 9.48
CA GLU A 329 -8.60 15.16 10.49
C GLU A 329 -7.15 14.87 10.05
N SER A 330 -6.88 13.64 9.58
CA SER A 330 -5.54 13.22 9.17
C SER A 330 -5.00 14.08 8.02
N LEU A 331 -5.81 14.31 6.99
CA LEU A 331 -5.42 15.12 5.83
C LEU A 331 -5.22 16.59 6.23
N THR A 332 -6.11 17.15 7.05
CA THR A 332 -5.99 18.54 7.52
C THR A 332 -4.66 18.76 8.25
N ARG A 333 -4.30 17.83 9.15
CA ARG A 333 -3.04 17.90 9.89
C ARG A 333 -1.84 17.67 8.99
N ALA A 334 -1.91 16.70 8.07
CA ALA A 334 -0.85 16.43 7.09
C ALA A 334 -0.54 17.66 6.24
N MET A 335 -1.56 18.35 5.72
CA MET A 335 -1.39 19.55 4.91
C MET A 335 -0.76 20.70 5.70
N ALA A 336 -1.22 20.93 6.94
CA ALA A 336 -0.65 21.93 7.81
C ALA A 336 0.84 21.68 8.09
N ASP A 337 1.20 20.44 8.45
CA ASP A 337 2.59 20.07 8.76
C ASP A 337 3.48 20.05 7.51
N MET A 338 2.97 19.58 6.36
CA MET A 338 3.66 19.63 5.08
C MET A 338 3.96 21.06 4.65
N LYS A 339 3.04 22.00 4.87
CA LYS A 339 3.24 23.43 4.58
C LYS A 339 4.28 24.07 5.50
N ALA A 340 4.30 23.69 6.79
CA ALA A 340 5.27 24.19 7.76
C ALA A 340 6.67 23.55 7.62
N SER A 341 6.76 22.39 6.96
CA SER A 341 7.97 21.58 6.93
C SER A 341 9.10 22.15 6.07
N THR A 342 10.29 22.13 6.68
CA THR A 342 11.58 22.44 6.06
C THR A 342 12.37 21.19 5.66
N ALA A 343 11.75 20.00 5.69
CA ALA A 343 12.40 18.75 5.31
C ALA A 343 12.88 18.75 3.85
N THR A 344 14.00 18.07 3.59
CA THR A 344 14.54 17.90 2.24
C THR A 344 13.58 17.10 1.35
N PHE A 345 12.97 16.06 1.92
CA PHE A 345 11.98 15.21 1.26
C PHE A 345 10.75 15.01 2.15
N LYS A 346 9.59 14.88 1.50
CA LYS A 346 8.29 14.61 2.12
C LYS A 346 7.70 13.38 1.45
N ILE A 347 7.28 12.41 2.23
CA ILE A 347 6.67 11.15 1.78
C ILE A 347 5.30 11.06 2.43
N VAL A 348 4.26 10.80 1.65
CA VAL A 348 2.96 10.40 2.18
C VAL A 348 2.90 8.87 2.18
N ASN A 349 2.74 8.29 3.36
CA ASN A 349 2.46 6.86 3.55
C ASN A 349 0.97 6.69 3.82
N THR A 350 0.29 5.92 2.98
CA THR A 350 -1.16 5.72 3.07
C THR A 350 -1.56 4.41 2.39
N HIS A 351 -2.74 3.90 2.73
CA HIS A 351 -3.24 2.64 2.19
C HIS A 351 -3.85 2.82 0.80
N TYR A 352 -4.84 3.71 0.68
CA TYR A 352 -5.47 4.01 -0.60
C TYR A 352 -4.75 5.13 -1.34
N SER A 353 -4.45 4.88 -2.61
CA SER A 353 -4.01 5.95 -3.51
C SER A 353 -5.18 6.89 -3.81
N PRO A 354 -5.06 8.20 -3.51
CA PRO A 354 -6.11 9.17 -3.82
C PRO A 354 -6.52 9.13 -5.29
N HIS A 355 -5.56 9.02 -6.21
CA HIS A 355 -5.83 9.07 -7.65
C HIS A 355 -6.66 7.91 -8.22
N TYR A 356 -6.66 6.77 -7.53
CA TYR A 356 -7.26 5.54 -8.06
C TYR A 356 -8.48 5.06 -7.26
N HIS A 357 -8.60 5.50 -6.01
CA HIS A 357 -9.62 4.98 -5.08
C HIS A 357 -10.55 6.06 -4.56
N MET A 358 -10.25 7.34 -4.82
CA MET A 358 -11.10 8.44 -4.38
C MET A 358 -11.94 9.01 -5.53
N ASP A 359 -13.13 9.52 -5.20
CA ASP A 359 -13.91 10.35 -6.11
C ASP A 359 -13.19 11.69 -6.42
N PRO A 360 -13.57 12.40 -7.50
CA PRO A 360 -12.92 13.67 -7.85
C PRO A 360 -12.93 14.72 -6.74
N VAL A 361 -13.99 14.80 -5.93
CA VAL A 361 -14.10 15.79 -4.85
C VAL A 361 -13.07 15.52 -3.76
N LYS A 362 -12.86 14.25 -3.40
CA LYS A 362 -11.84 13.83 -2.45
C LYS A 362 -10.44 13.91 -3.03
N MET A 363 -10.25 13.58 -4.31
CA MET A 363 -8.96 13.75 -4.99
C MET A 363 -8.50 15.21 -4.97
N ASP A 364 -9.39 16.16 -5.28
CA ASP A 364 -9.06 17.59 -5.33
C ASP A 364 -8.53 18.12 -4.00
N LYS A 365 -9.04 17.59 -2.87
CA LYS A 365 -8.52 17.91 -1.53
C LYS A 365 -7.04 17.57 -1.36
N TRP A 366 -6.46 16.64 -2.13
CA TRP A 366 -5.03 16.30 -2.06
C TRP A 366 -4.15 17.21 -2.91
N TYR A 367 -4.73 17.87 -3.92
CA TYR A 367 -3.99 18.76 -4.82
C TYR A 367 -3.99 20.21 -4.35
N ASP A 368 -5.06 20.65 -3.70
CA ASP A 368 -5.35 22.08 -3.49
C ASP A 368 -4.94 22.65 -2.12
N GLY A 369 -4.41 21.86 -1.19
CA GLY A 369 -4.13 22.32 0.19
C GLY A 369 -2.69 22.31 0.65
#